data_AF-A0A7C5IT83-F1
#
_entry.id   AF-A0A7C5IT83-F1
#
_cell.length_a   1.000
_cell.length_b   1.000
_cell.length_c   1.000
_cell.angle_alpha   90.00
_cell.angle_beta   90.00
_cell.angle_gamma   90.00
#
_symmetry.space_group_name_H-M   'P 1'
#
loop_
_entity.id
_entity.type
_entity.pdbx_description
1 polymer ?
#
loop_
_entity_poly.entity_id
_entity_poly.type
_entity_poly.pdbx_seq_one_letter_code
_entity_poly.pdbx_strand_id
1 'polypeptide(L)' 'PERKGLDEFTFGYCLTVHKAQGSQWDNVYLFDESYVFREERARWLYTGLTRAAEQITVVR' A
#
# COMPACT_ATOMS: atom_id res chain seq x y z
N PRO A 1 -12.82 18.35 16.92
CA PRO A 1 -12.00 18.56 18.14
C PRO A 1 -11.73 17.25 18.91
N GLU A 2 -12.74 16.37 19.03
CA GLU A 2 -12.66 15.10 19.78
C GLU A 2 -11.76 14.01 19.16
N ARG A 3 -11.40 14.09 17.87
CA ARG A 3 -10.59 13.07 17.18
C ARG A 3 -9.08 13.28 17.27
N LYS A 4 -8.59 14.43 17.75
CA LYS A 4 -7.14 14.68 17.84
C LYS A 4 -6.57 13.90 19.02
N GLY A 5 -5.89 12.78 18.74
CA GLY A 5 -5.19 11.95 19.74
C GLY A 5 -5.63 10.49 19.79
N LEU A 6 -6.56 10.07 18.93
CA LEU A 6 -6.99 8.67 18.81
C LEU A 6 -6.58 8.14 17.43
N ASP A 7 -6.00 6.94 17.40
CA ASP A 7 -5.73 6.22 16.16
C ASP A 7 -7.02 5.55 15.68
N GLU A 8 -7.50 5.92 14.50
CA GLU A 8 -8.69 5.35 13.90
C GLU A 8 -8.34 3.98 13.29
N PHE A 9 -8.81 2.91 13.94
CA PHE A 9 -8.60 1.55 13.44
C PHE A 9 -9.67 1.21 12.39
N THR A 10 -9.24 0.78 11.21
CA THR A 10 -10.14 0.30 10.14
C THR A 10 -9.73 -1.12 9.75
N PHE A 11 -10.69 -2.05 9.81
CA PHE A 11 -10.51 -3.39 9.22
C PHE A 11 -10.77 -3.31 7.72
N GLY A 12 -9.82 -3.75 6.90
CA GLY A 12 -9.97 -3.78 5.45
C GLY A 12 -9.27 -5.01 4.88
N TYR A 13 -9.91 -5.66 3.90
CA TYR A 13 -9.31 -6.75 3.14
C TYR A 13 -8.25 -6.26 2.14
N CYS A 14 -8.28 -4.97 1.79
CA CYS A 14 -7.34 -4.32 0.92
C CYS A 14 -7.00 -2.92 1.44
N LEU A 15 -5.79 -2.46 1.13
CA LEU A 15 -5.26 -1.16 1.52
C LEU A 15 -4.70 -0.45 0.30
N THR A 16 -4.90 0.86 0.23
CA THR A 16 -4.16 1.71 -0.71
C THR A 16 -2.68 1.70 -0.34
N VAL A 17 -1.78 1.80 -1.32
CA VAL A 17 -0.32 1.87 -1.09
C VAL A 17 0.06 2.97 -0.10
N HIS A 18 -0.61 4.12 -0.14
CA HIS A 18 -0.37 5.23 0.79
C HIS A 18 -0.61 4.82 2.25
N LYS A 19 -1.74 4.16 2.54
CA LYS A 19 -2.07 3.67 3.90
C LYS A 19 -1.16 2.52 4.36
N ALA A 20 -0.55 1.77 3.44
CA ALA A 20 0.36 0.68 3.76
C ALA A 20 1.81 1.14 4.04
N GLN A 21 2.12 2.43 3.91
CA GLN A 21 3.46 2.95 4.18
C GLN A 21 3.86 2.68 5.64
N GLY A 22 5.11 2.22 5.84
CA GLY A 22 5.62 1.85 7.17
C GLY A 22 5.21 0.47 7.68
N SER A 23 4.34 -0.25 6.95
CA SER A 23 3.94 -1.63 7.27
C SER A 23 4.53 -2.66 6.29
N GLN A 24 4.54 -3.94 6.66
CA GLN A 24 5.09 -5.04 5.86
C GLN A 24 4.34 -6.34 6.18
N TRP A 25 4.22 -7.22 5.18
CA TRP A 25 3.58 -8.54 5.30
C TRP A 25 4.33 -9.59 4.48
N ASP A 26 4.25 -10.87 4.87
CA ASP A 26 4.99 -11.95 4.21
C ASP A 26 4.61 -12.11 2.73
N ASN A 27 3.30 -12.10 2.46
CA ASN A 27 2.72 -12.30 1.14
C ASN A 27 1.82 -11.11 0.75
N VAL A 28 2.12 -10.44 -0.37
CA VAL A 28 1.34 -9.29 -0.84
C VAL A 28 0.79 -9.52 -2.24
N TYR A 29 -0.50 -9.23 -2.43
CA TYR A 29 -1.11 -9.04 -3.73
C TYR A 29 -1.17 -7.53 -4.04
N LEU A 30 -0.45 -7.11 -5.08
CA LEU A 30 -0.40 -5.71 -5.51
C LEU A 30 -1.15 -5.56 -6.84
N PHE A 31 -2.29 -4.88 -6.80
CA PHE A 31 -3.00 -4.43 -7.99
C PHE A 31 -2.34 -3.17 -8.53
N ASP A 32 -1.68 -3.28 -9.69
CA ASP A 32 -0.91 -2.19 -10.31
C ASP A 32 -1.81 -1.22 -11.08
N GLU A 33 -2.36 -0.25 -10.35
CA GLU A 33 -3.03 0.92 -10.94
C GLU A 33 -2.10 2.13 -11.07
N SER A 34 -0.78 1.95 -10.94
CA SER A 34 0.18 3.07 -10.83
C SER A 34 0.26 3.94 -12.09
N TYR A 35 -0.25 3.46 -13.23
CA TYR A 35 -0.32 4.21 -14.48
C TYR A 35 -1.08 5.53 -14.35
N VAL A 36 -2.01 5.64 -13.40
CA VAL A 36 -2.73 6.89 -13.11
C VAL A 36 -1.82 8.00 -12.60
N PHE A 37 -0.64 7.66 -12.07
CA PHE A 37 0.33 8.59 -11.48
C PHE A 37 1.48 8.99 -12.41
N ARG A 38 1.37 8.72 -13.73
CA ARG A 38 2.30 9.18 -14.80
C ARG A 38 3.79 9.09 -14.40
N GLU A 39 4.43 10.23 -14.15
CA GLU A 39 5.86 10.36 -13.81
C GLU A 39 6.21 9.69 -12.48
N GLU A 40 5.26 9.61 -11.55
CA GLU A 40 5.45 9.01 -10.23
C GLU A 40 5.15 7.50 -10.21
N ARG A 41 4.77 6.91 -11.35
CA ARG A 41 4.41 5.50 -11.49
C ARG A 41 5.44 4.59 -10.81
N ALA A 42 6.71 4.81 -11.13
CA ALA A 42 7.82 4.00 -10.62
C ALA A 42 7.95 4.11 -9.08
N ARG A 43 7.72 5.29 -8.52
CA ARG A 43 7.77 5.52 -7.07
C ARG A 43 6.64 4.80 -6.36
N TRP A 44 5.41 4.90 -6.88
CA TRP A 44 4.25 4.22 -6.31
C TRP A 44 4.38 2.70 -6.37
N LEU A 45 4.88 2.16 -7.50
CA LEU A 45 5.20 0.75 -7.62
C LEU A 45 6.26 0.32 -6.61
N TYR A 46 7.36 1.07 -6.49
CA TYR A 46 8.40 0.77 -5.51
C TYR A 46 7.84 0.73 -4.07
N THR A 47 7.03 1.73 -3.70
CA THR A 47 6.40 1.76 -2.37
C THR A 47 5.50 0.55 -2.14
N GLY A 48 4.69 0.16 -3.12
CA GLY A 48 3.85 -1.04 -3.05
C GLY A 48 4.65 -2.35 -3.01
N LEU A 49 5.67 -2.48 -3.86
CA LEU A 49 6.51 -3.67 -3.97
C LEU A 49 7.24 -3.98 -2.66
N THR A 50 7.78 -2.95 -2.00
CA THR A 50 8.51 -3.09 -0.75
C THR A 50 7.62 -3.37 0.48
N ARG A 51 6.31 -3.59 0.29
CA ARG A 51 5.43 -4.05 1.38
C ARG A 51 5.50 -5.57 1.57
N ALA A 52 6.00 -6.31 0.59
CA ALA A 52 6.20 -7.76 0.69
C ALA A 52 7.53 -8.09 1.37
N ALA A 53 7.51 -8.96 2.37
CA ALA A 53 8.71 -9.48 3.02
C ALA A 53 9.30 -10.69 2.29
N GLU A 54 8.45 -11.59 1.80
CA GLU A 54 8.86 -12.87 1.21
C GLU A 54 8.43 -12.98 -0.25
N GLN A 55 7.13 -12.79 -0.53
CA GLN A 55 6.59 -12.98 -1.86
C GLN A 55 5.58 -11.89 -2.24
N ILE A 56 5.64 -11.50 -3.51
CA ILE A 56 4.70 -10.56 -4.11
C ILE A 56 4.09 -11.14 -5.39
N THR A 57 2.77 -10.96 -5.52
CA THR A 57 2.05 -11.20 -6.77
C THR A 57 1.56 -9.85 -7.29
N VAL A 58 2.00 -9.47 -8.49
CA VAL A 58 1.57 -8.22 -9.14
C VAL A 58 0.49 -8.55 -10.16
N VAL A 59 -0.69 -7.96 -9.97
CA VAL A 59 -1.83 -8.06 -10.89
C VAL A 59 -1.93 -6.75 -11.65
N ARG A 60 -2.07 -6.81 -12.98
CA ARG A 60 -2.10 -5.62 -13.85
C ARG A 60 -3.42 -5.52 -14.59
#